data_AF-A0A969MKP5-F1
#
_entry.id   AF-A0A969MKP5-F1
#
_cell.length_a   1.000
_cell.length_b   1.000
_cell.length_c   1.000
_cell.angle_alpha   90.00
_cell.angle_beta   90.00
_cell.angle_gamma   90.00
#
_symmetry.space_group_name_H-M   'P 1'
#
loop_
_entity.id
_entity.type
_entity.pdbx_description
1 polymer ?
#
loop_
_entity_poly.entity_id
_entity_poly.type
_entity_poly.pdbx_seq_one_letter_code
_entity_poly.pdbx_strand_id
1 'polypeptide(L)'
;MNEQIKSKDVAPSSSLCSNPVLLEYTINDNIQPIKKECELLVIACDPRNLYNICDYTTEELAIFNKLKNFTFHTSLLQVQIDNPPPQLVTYPGIFAPKVLEQMDGSVYAYRNESAKQFGSKLANEMAYNLVTVYQLQGEAETALPPNEFDKILKQQLTDSNWWPFSTEYKVLKTFTTPYFDHFSNEGLFEEKLPWKILNLQGKNKTLYVHGFTCFESVLHCWDYAELVLNFVGSAEKPLPTELNAPIVILGAGVSGLLFATRLKRLGYTNIEILESTDRYCGKTYTITKNEPYPGESPENTVCELGTCYLSPAYDHLIEDLKEFFVDNAPINFAEGEPNFRGIVIKGEFEEPYLPENAILSQQEYILLKAKALLNLPPDVAPEVVMSKIALALAKYSVLHWKIMGSQTPMPLNPPEELRNKTFYEFLNENGLLSLVGMMQYIYSVQGYGVMTNIPAYYGLTWITPIVIQTILLDNFDPEEIPVVTALSKGWGALWDQIVTQGELNITYLAKATSIRRLNS
;
A
#
# COMPACT_ATOMS: atom_id res chain seq x y z
N MET A 1 18.18 2.91 23.27
CA MET A 1 19.23 2.28 24.12
C MET A 1 20.52 2.37 23.32
N ASN A 2 21.24 3.48 23.51
CA ASN A 2 22.52 3.74 22.86
C ASN A 2 23.61 2.90 23.53
N GLU A 3 24.25 1.99 22.81
CA GLU A 3 25.70 1.77 22.89
C GLU A 3 26.20 0.67 21.94
N GLN A 4 27.31 0.99 21.26
CA GLN A 4 28.36 0.09 20.76
C GLN A 4 28.11 -0.72 19.49
N ILE A 5 28.30 -0.08 18.32
CA ILE A 5 28.93 -0.75 17.17
C ILE A 5 30.43 -0.52 17.28
N LYS A 6 31.14 -1.55 17.77
CA LYS A 6 32.60 -1.61 17.73
C LYS A 6 33.05 -1.75 16.28
N SER A 7 33.98 -0.89 15.88
CA SER A 7 34.79 -1.04 14.68
C SER A 7 35.43 -2.43 14.65
N LYS A 8 35.05 -3.26 13.66
CA LYS A 8 35.85 -4.41 13.28
C LYS A 8 36.82 -3.93 12.21
N ASP A 9 38.11 -3.98 12.53
CA ASP A 9 39.21 -3.82 11.58
C ASP A 9 39.08 -4.87 10.47
N VAL A 10 38.70 -4.40 9.27
CA VAL A 10 38.76 -5.19 8.05
C VAL A 10 40.13 -4.97 7.44
N ALA A 11 40.94 -6.04 7.41
CA ALA A 11 42.18 -6.04 6.66
C ALA A 11 41.89 -5.76 5.17
N PRO A 12 42.68 -4.91 4.48
CA PRO A 12 42.42 -4.60 3.07
C PRO A 12 42.69 -5.84 2.22
N SER A 13 41.63 -6.52 1.79
CA SER A 13 41.76 -7.57 0.78
C SER A 13 42.09 -6.92 -0.55
N SER A 14 43.27 -7.24 -1.06
CA SER A 14 43.79 -6.87 -2.37
C SER A 14 42.74 -6.96 -3.49
N SER A 15 42.48 -5.81 -4.13
CA SER A 15 42.05 -5.60 -5.52
C SER A 15 41.51 -6.83 -6.27
N LEU A 16 40.19 -7.05 -6.19
CA LEU A 16 39.47 -7.68 -7.28
C LEU A 16 38.91 -6.55 -8.15
N CYS A 17 39.52 -6.36 -9.31
CA CYS A 17 38.95 -5.58 -10.40
C CYS A 17 37.58 -6.18 -10.72
N SER A 18 36.52 -5.66 -10.12
CA SER A 18 35.16 -6.20 -10.26
C SER A 18 34.44 -5.40 -11.33
N ASN A 19 34.11 -6.04 -12.46
CA ASN A 19 33.50 -5.36 -13.61
C ASN A 19 32.24 -4.57 -13.21
N PRO A 20 32.07 -3.32 -13.64
CA PRO A 20 30.87 -2.53 -13.36
C PRO A 20 29.65 -3.09 -14.09
N VAL A 21 28.46 -2.74 -13.60
CA VAL A 21 27.22 -2.93 -14.35
C VAL A 21 27.20 -1.90 -15.48
N LEU A 22 26.94 -2.35 -16.70
CA LEU A 22 26.80 -1.52 -17.88
C LEU A 22 25.31 -1.27 -18.15
N LEU A 23 24.93 0.00 -18.19
CA LEU A 23 23.57 0.46 -18.42
C LEU A 23 23.54 1.36 -19.65
N GLU A 24 22.55 1.15 -20.51
CA GLU A 24 22.20 2.07 -21.59
C GLU A 24 20.76 2.55 -21.38
N TYR A 25 20.53 3.84 -21.56
CA TYR A 25 19.18 4.43 -21.46
C TYR A 25 19.01 5.62 -22.40
N THR A 26 17.76 5.96 -22.74
CA THR A 26 17.41 7.14 -23.53
C THR A 26 16.62 8.13 -22.69
N ILE A 27 16.70 9.43 -23.02
CA ILE A 27 15.90 10.49 -22.38
C ILE A 27 14.97 11.08 -23.44
N ASN A 28 13.68 11.27 -23.13
CA ASN A 28 12.69 11.90 -24.03
C ASN A 28 12.59 11.21 -25.41
N ASP A 29 12.71 9.88 -25.45
CA ASP A 29 12.75 9.09 -26.70
C ASP A 29 13.87 9.50 -27.68
N ASN A 30 14.92 10.17 -27.17
CA ASN A 30 16.11 10.46 -27.97
C ASN A 30 16.75 9.14 -28.46
N ILE A 31 17.12 9.12 -29.74
CA ILE A 31 17.62 7.93 -30.42
C ILE A 31 19.03 7.56 -29.93
N GLN A 32 19.81 8.52 -29.41
CA GLN A 32 21.18 8.25 -28.96
C GLN A 32 21.17 7.76 -27.50
N PRO A 33 21.51 6.48 -27.23
CA PRO A 33 21.55 5.96 -25.88
C PRO A 33 22.73 6.53 -25.09
N ILE A 34 22.46 6.92 -23.85
CA ILE A 34 23.46 7.30 -22.86
C ILE A 34 23.99 6.01 -22.23
N LYS A 35 25.32 5.87 -22.20
CA LYS A 35 26.00 4.73 -21.57
C LYS A 35 26.47 5.13 -20.18
N LYS A 36 26.23 4.26 -19.20
CA LYS A 36 26.61 4.47 -17.80
C LYS A 36 27.20 3.19 -17.23
N GLU A 37 28.28 3.34 -16.48
CA GLU A 37 28.84 2.30 -15.63
C GLU A 37 28.46 2.59 -14.17
N CYS A 38 28.01 1.57 -13.45
CA CYS A 38 27.79 1.68 -12.01
C CYS A 38 28.36 0.48 -11.24
N GLU A 39 28.75 0.73 -10.00
CA GLU A 39 29.24 -0.33 -9.10
C GLU A 39 28.08 -1.08 -8.43
N LEU A 40 26.92 -0.44 -8.32
CA LEU A 40 25.70 -1.03 -7.78
C LEU A 40 24.49 -0.61 -8.61
N LEU A 41 23.69 -1.59 -8.99
CA LEU A 41 22.36 -1.41 -9.55
C LEU A 41 21.30 -1.69 -8.47
N VAL A 42 20.31 -0.81 -8.34
CA VAL A 42 19.15 -1.04 -7.49
C VAL A 42 17.91 -1.09 -8.37
N ILE A 43 17.22 -2.23 -8.39
CA ILE A 43 15.96 -2.40 -9.11
C ILE A 43 14.82 -2.09 -8.13
N ALA A 44 14.28 -0.87 -8.27
CA ALA A 44 13.18 -0.33 -7.46
C ALA A 44 11.87 -0.21 -8.27
N CYS A 45 11.80 -0.86 -9.42
CA CYS A 45 10.63 -0.97 -10.30
C CYS A 45 10.21 -2.45 -10.47
N ASP A 46 9.09 -2.69 -11.13
CA ASP A 46 8.66 -4.04 -11.50
C ASP A 46 9.71 -4.70 -12.42
N PRO A 47 10.34 -5.81 -11.99
CA PRO A 47 11.42 -6.45 -12.74
C PRO A 47 10.95 -7.01 -14.09
N ARG A 48 9.65 -7.29 -14.27
CA ARG A 48 9.06 -7.78 -15.53
C ARG A 48 9.21 -6.77 -16.67
N ASN A 49 9.25 -5.48 -16.35
CA ASN A 49 9.49 -4.41 -17.33
C ASN A 49 10.91 -4.44 -17.92
N LEU A 50 11.81 -5.24 -17.34
CA LEU A 50 13.21 -5.31 -17.74
C LEU A 50 13.58 -6.60 -18.48
N TYR A 51 12.65 -7.54 -18.71
CA TYR A 51 12.94 -8.89 -19.25
C TYR A 51 13.77 -8.95 -20.54
N ASN A 52 13.58 -7.99 -21.44
CA ASN A 52 14.25 -7.99 -22.74
C ASN A 52 15.53 -7.14 -22.77
N ILE A 53 15.80 -6.41 -21.70
CA ILE A 53 16.90 -5.45 -21.63
C ILE A 53 17.91 -5.80 -20.56
N CYS A 54 17.47 -6.44 -19.48
CA CYS A 54 18.33 -6.92 -18.40
C CYS A 54 18.73 -8.37 -18.63
N ASP A 55 20.02 -8.66 -18.42
CA ASP A 55 20.57 -10.01 -18.44
C ASP A 55 20.21 -10.79 -17.17
N TYR A 56 18.92 -10.97 -16.92
CA TYR A 56 18.45 -11.81 -15.82
C TYR A 56 18.94 -13.25 -15.96
N THR A 57 19.41 -13.79 -14.84
CA THR A 57 19.73 -15.20 -14.69
C THR A 57 18.46 -16.05 -14.80
N THR A 58 18.62 -17.34 -15.08
CA THR A 58 17.50 -18.30 -15.07
C THR A 58 16.78 -18.33 -13.72
N GLU A 59 17.51 -18.18 -12.61
CA GLU A 59 16.92 -18.14 -11.26
C GLU A 59 16.05 -16.89 -11.05
N GLU A 60 16.53 -15.72 -11.47
CA GLU A 60 15.78 -14.46 -11.43
C GLU A 60 14.51 -14.55 -12.27
N LEU A 61 14.61 -15.00 -13.53
CA LEU A 61 13.46 -15.17 -14.42
C LEU A 61 12.43 -16.16 -13.86
N ALA A 62 12.89 -17.26 -13.25
CA ALA A 62 11.99 -18.25 -12.63
C ALA A 62 11.17 -17.64 -11.50
N ILE A 63 11.71 -16.67 -10.76
CA ILE A 63 10.99 -15.94 -9.71
C ILE A 63 10.03 -14.92 -10.33
N PHE A 64 10.52 -14.05 -11.20
CA PHE A 64 9.73 -12.92 -11.72
C PHE A 64 8.53 -13.38 -12.57
N ASN A 65 8.66 -14.51 -13.27
CA ASN A 65 7.57 -15.09 -14.06
C ASN A 65 6.39 -15.61 -13.21
N LYS A 66 6.57 -15.70 -11.89
CA LYS A 66 5.54 -16.13 -10.94
C LYS A 66 4.85 -14.95 -10.26
N LEU A 67 5.29 -13.72 -10.51
CA LEU A 67 4.63 -12.53 -9.99
C LEU A 67 3.27 -12.33 -10.62
N LYS A 68 2.31 -12.05 -9.75
CA LYS A 68 0.93 -11.74 -10.08
C LYS A 68 0.57 -10.38 -9.51
N ASN A 69 -0.41 -9.73 -10.10
CA ASN A 69 -0.88 -8.43 -9.67
C ASN A 69 -2.34 -8.24 -10.05
N PHE A 70 -2.97 -7.33 -9.33
CA PHE A 70 -4.26 -6.78 -9.67
C PHE A 70 -4.09 -5.54 -10.54
N THR A 71 -5.20 -5.04 -11.07
CA THR A 71 -5.27 -3.68 -11.61
C THR A 71 -6.14 -2.84 -10.71
N PHE A 72 -5.54 -1.79 -10.15
CA PHE A 72 -6.24 -0.83 -9.32
C PHE A 72 -6.52 0.45 -10.11
N HIS A 73 -7.76 0.89 -10.08
CA HIS A 73 -8.22 2.07 -10.78
C HIS A 73 -8.96 2.99 -9.82
N THR A 74 -8.54 4.25 -9.80
CA THR A 74 -9.19 5.30 -9.02
C THR A 74 -9.62 6.45 -9.90
N SER A 75 -10.79 7.01 -9.57
CA SER A 75 -11.33 8.18 -10.25
C SER A 75 -11.65 9.26 -9.22
N LEU A 76 -11.13 10.47 -9.45
CA LEU A 76 -11.52 11.66 -8.70
C LEU A 76 -12.69 12.33 -9.42
N LEU A 77 -13.81 12.42 -8.71
CA LEU A 77 -15.06 12.99 -9.19
C LEU A 77 -15.32 14.32 -8.52
N GLN A 78 -15.85 15.27 -9.28
CA GLN A 78 -16.62 16.39 -8.73
C GLN A 78 -18.10 16.02 -8.84
N VAL A 79 -18.73 15.78 -7.71
CA VAL A 79 -20.12 15.28 -7.64
C VAL A 79 -21.02 16.37 -7.11
N GLN A 80 -22.23 16.50 -7.68
CA GLN A 80 -23.22 17.42 -7.15
C GLN A 80 -23.86 16.84 -5.88
N ILE A 81 -24.09 17.70 -4.88
CA ILE A 81 -24.89 17.35 -3.71
C ILE A 81 -26.35 17.69 -4.01
N ASP A 82 -27.24 16.73 -3.79
CA ASP A 82 -28.67 16.95 -3.93
C ASP A 82 -29.18 17.87 -2.80
N ASN A 83 -30.14 18.75 -3.11
CA ASN A 83 -30.78 19.62 -2.14
C ASN A 83 -32.32 19.46 -2.22
N PRO A 84 -32.99 18.96 -1.16
CA PRO A 84 -32.41 18.53 0.11
C PRO A 84 -31.52 17.27 -0.06
N PRO A 85 -30.50 17.07 0.80
CA PRO A 85 -29.66 15.89 0.75
C PRO A 85 -30.51 14.62 0.92
N PRO A 86 -30.10 13.49 0.31
CA PRO A 86 -30.90 12.28 0.35
C PRO A 86 -31.11 11.80 1.80
N GLN A 87 -32.20 11.06 2.02
CA GLN A 87 -32.51 10.44 3.32
C GLN A 87 -31.54 9.31 3.71
N LEU A 88 -30.56 9.00 2.85
CA LEU A 88 -29.52 8.00 3.09
C LEU A 88 -28.52 8.52 4.11
N VAL A 89 -28.12 7.67 5.06
CA VAL A 89 -27.00 7.97 5.97
C VAL A 89 -25.73 8.12 5.14
N THR A 90 -25.09 9.30 5.22
CA THR A 90 -23.86 9.61 4.49
C THR A 90 -22.65 9.35 5.37
N TYR A 91 -21.72 8.52 4.88
CA TYR A 91 -20.42 8.29 5.52
C TYR A 91 -19.32 8.88 4.63
N PRO A 92 -18.33 9.60 5.20
CA PRO A 92 -17.14 10.03 4.45
C PRO A 92 -16.42 8.92 3.69
N GLY A 93 -16.43 7.69 4.21
CA GLY A 93 -15.92 6.51 3.51
C GLY A 93 -16.97 5.41 3.42
N ILE A 94 -17.09 4.78 2.25
CA ILE A 94 -17.92 3.58 2.06
C ILE A 94 -17.07 2.43 1.55
N PHE A 95 -17.38 1.23 2.04
CA PHE A 95 -16.85 -0.03 1.54
C PHE A 95 -17.98 -1.03 1.26
N ALA A 96 -17.97 -1.65 0.09
CA ALA A 96 -18.92 -2.67 -0.36
C ALA A 96 -18.20 -4.03 -0.51
N PRO A 97 -18.04 -4.80 0.59
CA PRO A 97 -17.30 -6.06 0.59
C PRO A 97 -17.79 -7.05 -0.46
N LYS A 98 -19.11 -7.26 -0.56
CA LYS A 98 -19.69 -8.20 -1.52
C LYS A 98 -19.45 -7.83 -2.99
N VAL A 99 -19.33 -6.54 -3.29
CA VAL A 99 -18.99 -6.07 -4.63
C VAL A 99 -17.52 -6.37 -4.92
N LEU A 100 -16.63 -6.11 -3.95
CA LEU A 100 -15.20 -6.37 -4.09
C LEU A 100 -14.88 -7.85 -4.31
N GLU A 101 -15.66 -8.78 -3.74
CA GLU A 101 -15.47 -10.24 -3.95
C GLU A 101 -15.37 -10.65 -5.43
N GLN A 102 -16.01 -9.89 -6.33
CA GLN A 102 -16.00 -10.16 -7.77
C GLN A 102 -14.68 -9.74 -8.42
N MET A 103 -14.03 -8.68 -7.92
CA MET A 103 -12.82 -8.06 -8.47
C MET A 103 -12.88 -7.92 -10.01
N ASP A 104 -14.01 -7.45 -10.53
CA ASP A 104 -14.31 -7.36 -11.97
C ASP A 104 -14.20 -5.92 -12.51
N GLY A 105 -13.66 -5.00 -11.71
CA GLY A 105 -13.62 -3.57 -11.99
C GLY A 105 -14.83 -2.79 -11.49
N SER A 106 -15.79 -3.42 -10.80
CA SER A 106 -16.87 -2.72 -10.11
C SER A 106 -16.35 -1.74 -9.04
N VAL A 107 -17.09 -0.64 -8.85
CA VAL A 107 -16.84 0.33 -7.79
C VAL A 107 -17.19 -0.31 -6.46
N TYR A 108 -16.20 -0.54 -5.62
CA TYR A 108 -16.41 -1.23 -4.35
C TYR A 108 -16.24 -0.30 -3.15
N ALA A 109 -15.76 0.93 -3.35
CA ALA A 109 -15.61 1.89 -2.28
C ALA A 109 -15.57 3.32 -2.82
N TYR A 110 -15.81 4.29 -1.93
CA TYR A 110 -15.46 5.69 -2.16
C TYR A 110 -14.95 6.36 -0.89
N ARG A 111 -14.33 7.52 -1.10
CA ARG A 111 -13.90 8.44 -0.06
C ARG A 111 -14.24 9.87 -0.46
N ASN A 112 -15.00 10.55 0.38
CA ASN A 112 -15.33 11.96 0.22
C ASN A 112 -14.16 12.82 0.73
N GLU A 113 -13.35 13.33 -0.21
CA GLU A 113 -12.17 14.14 0.08
C GLU A 113 -12.55 15.50 0.66
N SER A 114 -13.71 16.05 0.27
CA SER A 114 -14.24 17.28 0.87
C SER A 114 -14.62 17.06 2.34
N ALA A 115 -15.31 15.97 2.67
CA ALA A 115 -15.63 15.64 4.06
C ALA A 115 -14.39 15.31 4.88
N LYS A 116 -13.38 14.65 4.28
CA LYS A 116 -12.08 14.43 4.92
C LYS A 116 -11.41 15.75 5.32
N GLN A 117 -11.41 16.74 4.42
CA GLN A 117 -10.73 18.02 4.63
C GLN A 117 -11.52 18.96 5.56
N PHE A 118 -12.85 19.00 5.44
CA PHE A 118 -13.68 20.04 6.06
C PHE A 118 -14.69 19.51 7.08
N GLY A 119 -14.76 18.20 7.30
CA GLY A 119 -15.83 17.54 8.06
C GLY A 119 -17.13 17.37 7.25
N SER A 120 -17.97 16.40 7.61
CA SER A 120 -19.17 16.08 6.85
C SER A 120 -20.20 17.19 6.88
N LYS A 121 -20.31 17.91 8.00
CA LYS A 121 -21.27 19.02 8.13
C LYS A 121 -21.05 20.07 7.04
N LEU A 122 -19.82 20.59 6.93
CA LEU A 122 -19.50 21.60 5.91
C LEU A 122 -19.56 21.00 4.51
N ALA A 123 -19.08 19.78 4.32
CA ALA A 123 -19.16 19.11 3.03
C ALA A 123 -20.59 18.99 2.52
N ASN A 124 -21.56 18.68 3.38
CA ASN A 124 -22.98 18.55 3.04
C ASN A 124 -23.68 19.89 2.75
N GLU A 125 -23.11 21.02 3.17
CA GLU A 125 -23.60 22.37 2.84
C GLU A 125 -23.07 22.88 1.49
N MET A 126 -22.07 22.21 0.91
CA MET A 126 -21.47 22.59 -0.38
C MET A 126 -22.35 22.18 -1.57
N ALA A 127 -22.23 22.91 -2.68
CA ALA A 127 -22.92 22.54 -3.92
C ALA A 127 -22.29 21.30 -4.59
N TYR A 128 -20.99 21.12 -4.41
CA TYR A 128 -20.22 20.01 -4.99
C TYR A 128 -19.26 19.44 -3.96
N ASN A 129 -18.98 18.15 -4.05
CA ASN A 129 -17.91 17.49 -3.31
C ASN A 129 -16.88 16.90 -4.26
N LEU A 130 -15.67 16.74 -3.74
CA LEU A 130 -14.61 15.95 -4.36
C LEU A 130 -14.64 14.55 -3.75
N VAL A 131 -14.86 13.53 -4.60
CA VAL A 131 -15.00 12.15 -4.16
C VAL A 131 -14.08 11.26 -4.97
N THR A 132 -13.21 10.51 -4.29
CA THR A 132 -12.38 9.47 -4.90
C THR A 132 -13.13 8.15 -4.84
N VAL A 133 -13.30 7.48 -5.98
CA VAL A 133 -13.91 6.15 -6.07
C VAL A 133 -12.87 5.09 -6.41
N TYR A 134 -13.07 3.86 -5.91
CA TYR A 134 -12.12 2.75 -6.04
C TYR A 134 -12.74 1.60 -6.82
N GLN A 135 -11.99 1.11 -7.81
CA GLN A 135 -12.30 -0.06 -8.63
C GLN A 135 -11.09 -0.99 -8.62
N LEU A 136 -11.35 -2.30 -8.49
CA LEU A 136 -10.30 -3.32 -8.49
C LEU A 136 -10.67 -4.42 -9.49
N GLN A 137 -9.72 -4.73 -10.38
CA GLN A 137 -9.75 -5.92 -11.20
C GLN A 137 -8.75 -6.93 -10.64
N GLY A 138 -9.18 -8.18 -10.51
CA GLY A 138 -8.34 -9.30 -10.09
C GLY A 138 -7.22 -9.63 -11.08
N GLU A 139 -6.56 -10.77 -10.85
CA GLU A 139 -5.54 -11.28 -11.77
C GLU A 139 -6.16 -11.52 -13.16
N ALA A 140 -5.59 -10.90 -14.19
CA ALA A 140 -6.03 -11.08 -15.57
C ALA A 140 -4.84 -11.02 -16.53
N GLU A 141 -4.91 -11.76 -17.64
CA GLU A 141 -3.89 -11.70 -18.71
C GLU A 141 -3.78 -10.29 -19.31
N THR A 142 -4.89 -9.56 -19.35
CA THR A 142 -4.95 -8.18 -19.84
C THR A 142 -5.77 -7.34 -18.87
N ALA A 143 -5.17 -6.24 -18.42
CA ALA A 143 -5.84 -5.25 -17.60
C ALA A 143 -6.97 -4.58 -18.39
N LEU A 144 -8.08 -4.29 -17.72
CA LEU A 144 -9.14 -3.46 -18.27
C LEU A 144 -8.54 -2.08 -18.62
N PRO A 145 -8.77 -1.58 -19.85
CA PRO A 145 -8.33 -0.23 -20.18
C PRO A 145 -9.19 0.80 -19.43
N PRO A 146 -8.68 2.02 -19.17
CA PRO A 146 -9.36 3.02 -18.35
C PRO A 146 -10.80 3.35 -18.80
N ASN A 147 -11.07 3.31 -20.10
CA ASN A 147 -12.40 3.57 -20.65
C ASN A 147 -13.45 2.50 -20.30
N GLU A 148 -13.04 1.25 -20.02
CA GLU A 148 -13.97 0.22 -19.52
C GLU A 148 -14.29 0.44 -18.04
N PHE A 149 -13.29 0.82 -17.22
CA PHE A 149 -13.56 1.24 -15.84
C PHE A 149 -14.55 2.41 -15.78
N ASP A 150 -14.38 3.41 -16.65
CA ASP A 150 -15.30 4.56 -16.75
C ASP A 150 -16.73 4.15 -17.11
N LYS A 151 -16.91 3.13 -17.96
CA LYS A 151 -18.24 2.61 -18.31
C LYS A 151 -18.89 1.92 -17.12
N ILE A 152 -18.15 1.05 -16.43
CA ILE A 152 -18.62 0.36 -15.22
C ILE A 152 -19.00 1.38 -14.15
N LEU A 153 -18.15 2.38 -13.92
CA LEU A 153 -18.39 3.49 -13.00
C LEU A 153 -19.74 4.19 -13.30
N LYS A 154 -19.95 4.61 -14.55
CA LYS A 154 -21.18 5.30 -14.98
C LYS A 154 -22.43 4.47 -14.76
N GLN A 155 -22.37 3.20 -15.15
CA GLN A 155 -23.49 2.29 -14.97
C GLN A 155 -23.80 2.10 -13.48
N GLN A 156 -22.76 1.78 -12.69
CA GLN A 156 -22.95 1.43 -11.29
C GLN A 156 -23.38 2.61 -10.41
N LEU A 157 -22.85 3.81 -10.61
CA LEU A 157 -23.29 4.98 -9.82
C LEU A 157 -24.75 5.36 -10.13
N THR A 158 -25.28 4.99 -11.30
CA THR A 158 -26.69 5.18 -11.65
C THR A 158 -27.58 4.16 -10.94
N ASP A 159 -27.12 2.91 -10.82
CA ASP A 159 -27.91 1.78 -10.30
C ASP A 159 -27.69 1.52 -8.80
N SER A 160 -26.71 2.17 -8.19
CA SER A 160 -26.30 1.92 -6.81
C SER A 160 -27.27 2.53 -5.81
N ASN A 161 -27.72 1.71 -4.86
CA ASN A 161 -28.55 2.14 -3.73
C ASN A 161 -27.74 2.66 -2.53
N TRP A 162 -26.40 2.70 -2.64
CA TRP A 162 -25.50 3.17 -1.58
C TRP A 162 -24.70 4.42 -1.97
N TRP A 163 -24.82 4.87 -3.22
CA TRP A 163 -24.23 6.14 -3.68
C TRP A 163 -25.10 7.31 -3.19
N PRO A 164 -24.61 8.18 -2.29
CA PRO A 164 -25.45 9.21 -1.69
C PRO A 164 -25.40 10.55 -2.43
N PHE A 165 -24.71 10.63 -3.57
CA PHE A 165 -24.56 11.86 -4.33
C PHE A 165 -25.42 11.79 -5.59
N SER A 166 -25.54 12.94 -6.27
CA SER A 166 -26.19 12.99 -7.56
C SER A 166 -25.50 12.04 -8.56
N THR A 167 -26.28 11.55 -9.53
CA THR A 167 -25.73 10.88 -10.72
C THR A 167 -25.07 11.88 -11.68
N GLU A 168 -25.29 13.19 -11.46
CA GLU A 168 -24.60 14.26 -12.17
C GLU A 168 -23.23 14.53 -11.54
N TYR A 169 -22.17 14.15 -12.27
CA TYR A 169 -20.79 14.36 -11.84
C TYR A 169 -19.84 14.57 -13.02
N LYS A 170 -18.66 15.09 -12.71
CA LYS A 170 -17.55 15.23 -13.64
C LYS A 170 -16.35 14.41 -13.16
N VAL A 171 -15.84 13.54 -14.02
CA VAL A 171 -14.54 12.88 -13.79
C VAL A 171 -13.44 13.93 -14.01
N LEU A 172 -12.70 14.25 -12.94
CA LEU A 172 -11.62 15.24 -12.99
C LEU A 172 -10.27 14.60 -13.32
N LYS A 173 -10.03 13.40 -12.80
CA LYS A 173 -8.80 12.64 -13.03
C LYS A 173 -9.05 11.16 -12.80
N THR A 174 -8.38 10.33 -13.57
CA THR A 174 -8.29 8.90 -13.33
C THR A 174 -6.83 8.46 -13.17
N PHE A 175 -6.63 7.37 -12.44
CA PHE A 175 -5.32 6.78 -12.24
C PHE A 175 -5.44 5.25 -12.20
N THR A 176 -4.80 4.59 -13.17
CA THR A 176 -4.74 3.12 -13.26
C THR A 176 -3.32 2.68 -13.02
N THR A 177 -3.13 1.68 -12.17
CA THR A 177 -1.82 1.08 -11.93
C THR A 177 -1.91 -0.44 -11.78
N PRO A 178 -0.90 -1.19 -12.25
CA PRO A 178 -0.56 -2.48 -11.65
C PRO A 178 -0.52 -2.33 -10.13
N TYR A 179 -1.17 -3.22 -9.41
CA TYR A 179 -1.30 -3.09 -7.95
C TYR A 179 -1.10 -4.44 -7.28
N PHE A 180 -0.47 -4.39 -6.12
CA PHE A 180 -0.20 -5.52 -5.26
C PHE A 180 0.51 -6.68 -5.97
N ASP A 181 1.78 -6.48 -6.29
CA ASP A 181 2.62 -7.54 -6.83
C ASP A 181 2.88 -8.61 -5.75
N HIS A 182 2.46 -9.83 -6.02
CA HIS A 182 2.49 -10.93 -5.05
C HIS A 182 2.68 -12.30 -5.70
N PHE A 183 2.95 -13.28 -4.86
CA PHE A 183 3.08 -14.70 -5.20
C PHE A 183 1.90 -15.52 -4.68
N SER A 184 1.57 -16.60 -5.38
CA SER A 184 0.59 -17.59 -4.90
C SER A 184 1.09 -18.37 -3.67
N ASN A 185 0.22 -19.15 -3.04
CA ASN A 185 0.62 -20.09 -1.97
C ASN A 185 1.73 -21.06 -2.42
N GLU A 186 1.67 -21.58 -3.65
CA GLU A 186 2.72 -22.42 -4.22
C GLU A 186 4.05 -21.67 -4.30
N GLY A 187 4.03 -20.44 -4.82
CA GLY A 187 5.21 -19.57 -4.90
C GLY A 187 5.81 -19.26 -3.53
N LEU A 188 4.97 -19.06 -2.51
CA LEU A 188 5.41 -18.79 -1.15
C LEU A 188 6.01 -20.03 -0.48
N PHE A 189 5.35 -21.18 -0.48
CA PHE A 189 5.70 -22.28 0.43
C PHE A 189 6.36 -23.49 -0.24
N GLU A 190 6.08 -23.74 -1.51
CA GLU A 190 6.76 -24.79 -2.28
C GLU A 190 8.05 -24.23 -2.90
N GLU A 191 7.96 -23.04 -3.50
CA GLU A 191 9.09 -22.44 -4.23
C GLU A 191 9.91 -21.46 -3.40
N LYS A 192 9.38 -20.96 -2.28
CA LYS A 192 10.06 -20.05 -1.33
C LYS A 192 10.56 -18.76 -1.99
N LEU A 193 9.77 -18.21 -2.91
CA LEU A 193 10.20 -17.14 -3.82
C LEU A 193 10.67 -15.84 -3.11
N PRO A 194 9.96 -15.27 -2.11
CA PRO A 194 10.47 -14.10 -1.37
C PRO A 194 11.83 -14.33 -0.71
N TRP A 195 12.05 -15.52 -0.15
CA TRP A 195 13.30 -15.88 0.51
C TRP A 195 14.43 -16.17 -0.48
N LYS A 196 14.10 -16.68 -1.68
CA LYS A 196 15.08 -16.73 -2.78
C LYS A 196 15.51 -15.33 -3.20
N ILE A 197 14.59 -14.36 -3.24
CA ILE A 197 14.95 -12.96 -3.51
C ILE A 197 15.91 -12.42 -2.44
N LEU A 198 15.69 -12.70 -1.14
CA LEU A 198 16.65 -12.35 -0.09
C LEU A 198 18.05 -12.93 -0.38
N ASN A 199 18.12 -14.18 -0.81
CA ASN A 199 19.39 -14.83 -1.20
C ASN A 199 20.00 -14.26 -2.49
N LEU A 200 19.22 -13.55 -3.31
CA LEU A 200 19.71 -12.86 -4.51
C LEU A 200 20.26 -11.47 -4.21
N GLN A 201 19.91 -10.86 -3.07
CA GLN A 201 20.37 -9.52 -2.72
C GLN A 201 21.90 -9.47 -2.77
N GLY A 202 22.41 -8.60 -3.65
CA GLY A 202 23.82 -8.33 -3.86
C GLY A 202 24.53 -9.21 -4.87
N LYS A 203 23.89 -10.28 -5.34
CA LYS A 203 24.42 -11.03 -6.49
C LYS A 203 24.38 -10.15 -7.73
N ASN A 204 25.37 -10.30 -8.60
CA ASN A 204 25.49 -9.54 -9.85
C ASN A 204 25.41 -8.02 -9.63
N LYS A 205 25.96 -7.54 -8.49
CA LYS A 205 25.95 -6.11 -8.11
C LYS A 205 24.55 -5.49 -8.16
N THR A 206 23.53 -6.26 -7.77
CA THR A 206 22.13 -5.86 -7.86
C THR A 206 21.42 -6.00 -6.52
N LEU A 207 20.64 -4.99 -6.14
CA LEU A 207 19.66 -5.07 -5.06
C LEU A 207 18.24 -4.94 -5.63
N TYR A 208 17.30 -5.70 -5.08
CA TYR A 208 15.89 -5.66 -5.45
C TYR A 208 15.10 -5.06 -4.30
N VAL A 209 14.43 -3.92 -4.51
CA VAL A 209 13.78 -3.17 -3.42
C VAL A 209 12.36 -2.72 -3.76
N HIS A 210 11.84 -3.10 -4.93
CA HIS A 210 10.45 -2.84 -5.30
C HIS A 210 9.47 -3.56 -4.38
N GLY A 211 8.24 -3.06 -4.26
CA GLY A 211 7.22 -3.58 -3.34
C GLY A 211 6.88 -5.07 -3.48
N PHE A 212 7.20 -5.72 -4.61
CA PHE A 212 7.00 -7.16 -4.82
C PHE A 212 7.84 -8.04 -3.87
N THR A 213 8.92 -7.50 -3.30
CA THR A 213 9.85 -8.29 -2.48
C THR A 213 9.28 -8.66 -1.11
N CYS A 214 8.31 -7.90 -0.61
CA CYS A 214 7.68 -8.14 0.68
C CYS A 214 6.21 -7.71 0.66
N PHE A 215 5.98 -6.39 0.58
CA PHE A 215 4.66 -5.77 0.55
C PHE A 215 4.81 -4.32 0.06
N GLU A 216 3.83 -3.78 -0.65
CA GLU A 216 3.99 -2.52 -1.39
C GLU A 216 3.58 -1.24 -0.64
N SER A 217 3.14 -1.33 0.62
CA SER A 217 2.86 -0.14 1.43
C SER A 217 4.14 0.67 1.68
N VAL A 218 3.99 1.96 1.97
CA VAL A 218 5.11 2.87 2.25
C VAL A 218 5.97 2.36 3.41
N LEU A 219 5.32 1.95 4.51
CA LEU A 219 6.01 1.41 5.69
C LEU A 219 6.87 0.20 5.35
N HIS A 220 6.31 -0.74 4.58
CA HIS A 220 7.01 -1.97 4.21
C HIS A 220 8.16 -1.69 3.23
N CYS A 221 8.04 -0.68 2.37
CA CYS A 221 9.17 -0.22 1.55
C CYS A 221 10.32 0.30 2.42
N TRP A 222 10.01 1.09 3.46
CA TRP A 222 11.01 1.62 4.40
C TRP A 222 11.69 0.52 5.21
N ASP A 223 10.91 -0.40 5.75
CA ASP A 223 11.39 -1.49 6.60
C ASP A 223 12.12 -2.56 5.79
N TYR A 224 11.69 -2.85 4.56
CA TYR A 224 12.39 -3.81 3.71
C TYR A 224 13.79 -3.30 3.33
N ALA A 225 13.93 -2.00 3.10
CA ALA A 225 15.24 -1.39 2.85
C ALA A 225 16.18 -1.55 4.06
N GLU A 226 15.65 -1.37 5.28
CA GLU A 226 16.39 -1.64 6.53
C GLU A 226 16.80 -3.11 6.65
N LEU A 227 15.85 -4.03 6.40
CA LEU A 227 16.09 -5.47 6.41
C LEU A 227 17.25 -5.83 5.48
N VAL A 228 17.20 -5.37 4.23
CA VAL A 228 18.23 -5.66 3.22
C VAL A 228 19.58 -5.10 3.65
N LEU A 229 19.66 -3.84 4.08
CA LEU A 229 20.93 -3.21 4.38
C LEU A 229 21.62 -3.74 5.65
N ASN A 230 20.84 -4.14 6.67
CA ASN A 230 21.38 -4.42 8.00
C ASN A 230 21.27 -5.89 8.46
N PHE A 231 20.44 -6.70 7.81
CA PHE A 231 20.14 -8.07 8.28
C PHE A 231 20.34 -9.14 7.21
N VAL A 232 20.47 -8.77 5.94
CA VAL A 232 20.73 -9.71 4.84
C VAL A 232 22.23 -9.71 4.53
N GLY A 233 22.98 -10.68 5.08
CA GLY A 233 24.43 -10.74 4.92
C GLY A 233 24.94 -10.86 3.47
N SER A 234 24.11 -11.33 2.52
CA SER A 234 24.47 -11.28 1.09
C SER A 234 24.41 -9.87 0.50
N ALA A 235 23.62 -8.97 1.11
CA ALA A 235 23.44 -7.58 0.70
C ALA A 235 24.51 -6.62 1.26
N GLU A 236 25.29 -7.02 2.27
CA GLU A 236 26.47 -6.24 2.70
C GLU A 236 27.59 -6.25 1.65
N LYS A 237 27.77 -7.38 0.94
CA LYS A 237 28.80 -7.56 -0.09
C LYS A 237 28.73 -6.64 -1.32
N PRO A 238 27.55 -6.30 -1.88
CA PRO A 238 27.44 -5.42 -3.05
C PRO A 238 27.54 -3.92 -2.75
N LEU A 239 27.45 -3.51 -1.48
CA LEU A 239 27.56 -2.09 -1.15
C LEU A 239 28.98 -1.62 -1.52
N PRO A 240 29.12 -0.58 -2.36
CA PRO A 240 30.44 -0.10 -2.73
C PRO A 240 31.25 0.32 -1.52
N THR A 241 32.54 -0.04 -1.48
CA THR A 241 33.43 0.37 -0.39
C THR A 241 33.72 1.87 -0.44
N GLU A 242 33.77 2.44 -1.64
CA GLU A 242 33.99 3.86 -1.86
C GLU A 242 32.65 4.61 -1.87
N LEU A 243 32.51 5.63 -1.03
CA LEU A 243 31.27 6.39 -0.87
C LEU A 243 30.87 7.19 -2.13
N ASN A 244 31.80 7.46 -3.03
CA ASN A 244 31.55 8.16 -4.30
C ASN A 244 31.37 7.20 -5.50
N ALA A 245 31.40 5.89 -5.27
CA ALA A 245 31.15 4.89 -6.31
C ALA A 245 29.77 5.13 -6.95
N PRO A 246 29.63 5.02 -8.29
CA PRO A 246 28.36 5.27 -8.93
C PRO A 246 27.33 4.19 -8.57
N ILE A 247 26.18 4.62 -8.04
CA ILE A 247 25.01 3.78 -7.77
C ILE A 247 23.87 4.26 -8.66
N VAL A 248 23.24 3.33 -9.38
CA VAL A 248 22.06 3.64 -10.20
C VAL A 248 20.83 2.92 -9.65
N ILE A 249 19.75 3.66 -9.46
CA ILE A 249 18.45 3.15 -9.03
C ILE A 249 17.47 3.25 -10.20
N LEU A 250 16.83 2.14 -10.58
CA LEU A 250 15.79 2.12 -11.60
C LEU A 250 14.41 2.25 -10.95
N GLY A 251 13.73 3.36 -11.22
CA GLY A 251 12.41 3.71 -10.72
C GLY A 251 12.45 4.70 -9.56
N ALA A 252 11.79 5.85 -9.74
CA ALA A 252 11.58 6.88 -8.72
C ALA A 252 10.21 6.72 -8.01
N GLY A 253 9.73 5.47 -7.88
CA GLY A 253 8.62 5.14 -6.99
C GLY A 253 9.01 5.25 -5.51
N VAL A 254 8.04 5.10 -4.61
CA VAL A 254 8.25 5.19 -3.15
C VAL A 254 9.47 4.37 -2.68
N SER A 255 9.58 3.11 -3.09
CA SER A 255 10.71 2.25 -2.74
C SER A 255 12.06 2.81 -3.20
N GLY A 256 12.13 3.37 -4.41
CA GLY A 256 13.38 3.94 -4.95
C GLY A 256 13.79 5.22 -4.22
N LEU A 257 12.84 6.12 -3.94
CA LEU A 257 13.09 7.35 -3.20
C LEU A 257 13.57 7.06 -1.76
N LEU A 258 12.90 6.13 -1.08
CA LEU A 258 13.24 5.75 0.29
C LEU A 258 14.60 5.02 0.35
N PHE A 259 14.89 4.13 -0.61
CA PHE A 259 16.17 3.45 -0.68
C PHE A 259 17.32 4.41 -0.96
N ALA A 260 17.14 5.36 -1.88
CA ALA A 260 18.10 6.43 -2.16
C ALA A 260 18.41 7.26 -0.90
N THR A 261 17.37 7.62 -0.14
CA THR A 261 17.49 8.36 1.12
C THR A 261 18.34 7.61 2.13
N ARG A 262 18.14 6.30 2.28
CA ARG A 262 18.97 5.46 3.16
C ARG A 262 20.42 5.39 2.69
N LEU A 263 20.67 5.19 1.40
CA LEU A 263 22.03 5.20 0.86
C LEU A 263 22.73 6.55 1.11
N LYS A 264 22.05 7.69 0.92
CA LYS A 264 22.61 9.00 1.27
C LYS A 264 22.95 9.11 2.77
N ARG A 265 22.09 8.60 3.65
CA ARG A 265 22.33 8.56 5.11
C ARG A 265 23.51 7.65 5.49
N LEU A 266 23.82 6.63 4.69
CA LEU A 266 25.04 5.83 4.81
C LEU A 266 26.30 6.53 4.27
N GLY A 267 26.16 7.73 3.68
CA GLY A 267 27.26 8.56 3.21
C GLY A 267 27.54 8.46 1.70
N TYR A 268 26.77 7.66 0.95
CA TYR A 268 26.95 7.56 -0.50
C TYR A 268 26.58 8.87 -1.21
N THR A 269 27.47 9.38 -2.06
CA THR A 269 27.33 10.71 -2.68
C THR A 269 27.01 10.68 -4.17
N ASN A 270 27.17 9.53 -4.84
CA ASN A 270 27.02 9.39 -6.28
C ASN A 270 25.87 8.43 -6.63
N ILE A 271 24.65 8.86 -6.27
CA ILE A 271 23.42 8.10 -6.52
C ILE A 271 22.64 8.81 -7.62
N GLU A 272 22.26 8.07 -8.66
CA GLU A 272 21.39 8.53 -9.74
C GLU A 272 20.13 7.65 -9.82
N ILE A 273 18.96 8.27 -9.82
CA ILE A 273 17.67 7.59 -10.01
C ILE A 273 17.22 7.82 -11.44
N LEU A 274 16.94 6.74 -12.18
CA LEU A 274 16.37 6.81 -13.52
C LEU A 274 14.88 6.48 -13.46
N GLU A 275 14.05 7.43 -13.88
CA GLU A 275 12.60 7.31 -13.91
C GLU A 275 12.11 7.35 -15.35
N SER A 276 11.35 6.33 -15.76
CA SER A 276 10.92 6.18 -17.16
C SER A 276 9.77 7.11 -17.52
N THR A 277 9.05 7.64 -16.52
CA THR A 277 7.96 8.59 -16.69
C THR A 277 8.41 10.04 -16.43
N ASP A 278 7.50 10.99 -16.58
CA ASP A 278 7.69 12.40 -16.28
C ASP A 278 7.46 12.76 -14.81
N ARG A 279 7.24 11.76 -13.94
CA ARG A 279 6.99 11.97 -12.51
C ARG A 279 7.64 10.92 -11.63
N TYR A 280 7.97 11.29 -10.40
CA TYR A 280 8.30 10.35 -9.33
C TYR A 280 7.03 9.87 -8.60
N CYS A 281 7.23 9.21 -7.47
CA CYS A 281 6.26 8.69 -6.49
C CYS A 281 5.40 7.49 -6.92
N GLY A 282 5.57 6.97 -8.14
CA GLY A 282 5.04 5.65 -8.52
C GLY A 282 3.53 5.50 -8.27
N LYS A 283 3.12 4.57 -7.40
CA LYS A 283 1.71 4.30 -7.09
C LYS A 283 1.04 5.35 -6.19
N THR A 284 1.80 6.29 -5.63
CA THR A 284 1.21 7.47 -4.97
C THR A 284 0.78 8.47 -6.03
N TYR A 285 -0.40 9.06 -5.86
CA TYR A 285 -0.81 10.19 -6.68
C TYR A 285 -1.76 11.11 -5.91
N THR A 286 -1.25 12.30 -5.57
CA THR A 286 -1.99 13.33 -4.84
C THR A 286 -2.39 14.45 -5.79
N ILE A 287 -3.64 14.90 -5.71
CA ILE A 287 -4.15 16.08 -6.43
C ILE A 287 -4.65 17.07 -5.41
N THR A 288 -4.09 18.28 -5.43
CA THR A 288 -4.58 19.37 -4.59
C THR A 288 -5.54 20.22 -5.41
N LYS A 289 -6.73 20.46 -4.88
CA LYS A 289 -7.77 21.28 -5.50
C LYS A 289 -8.08 22.49 -4.64
N ASN A 290 -8.10 23.64 -5.29
CA ASN A 290 -8.51 24.89 -4.68
C ASN A 290 -10.01 25.14 -4.82
N GLU A 291 -10.80 24.26 -5.45
CA GLU A 291 -12.26 24.29 -5.56
C GLU A 291 -12.80 22.87 -5.81
N PRO A 292 -14.04 22.54 -5.39
CA PRO A 292 -14.92 23.30 -4.50
C PRO A 292 -14.42 23.27 -3.04
N TYR A 293 -14.65 24.37 -2.29
CA TYR A 293 -14.42 24.47 -0.84
C TYR A 293 -15.59 25.24 -0.19
N PRO A 294 -15.82 25.09 1.12
CA PRO A 294 -16.92 25.78 1.80
C PRO A 294 -16.63 27.28 1.99
N GLY A 295 -17.52 28.14 1.49
CA GLY A 295 -17.51 29.59 1.76
C GLY A 295 -16.23 30.30 1.31
N GLU A 296 -15.60 31.06 2.21
CA GLU A 296 -14.32 31.76 2.00
C GLU A 296 -13.10 30.95 2.52
N SER A 297 -13.25 29.64 2.79
CA SER A 297 -12.14 28.84 3.32
C SER A 297 -10.93 28.88 2.38
N PRO A 298 -9.74 29.30 2.84
CA PRO A 298 -8.55 29.34 2.00
C PRO A 298 -7.88 27.96 1.83
N GLU A 299 -8.47 26.90 2.41
CA GLU A 299 -7.87 25.57 2.44
C GLU A 299 -8.18 24.76 1.17
N ASN A 300 -7.11 24.29 0.52
CA ASN A 300 -7.22 23.37 -0.58
C ASN A 300 -7.67 21.98 -0.10
N THR A 301 -8.49 21.30 -0.89
CA THR A 301 -8.78 19.88 -0.69
C THR A 301 -7.64 19.03 -1.24
N VAL A 302 -7.05 18.19 -0.39
CA VAL A 302 -6.07 17.18 -0.80
C VAL A 302 -6.81 15.91 -1.21
N CYS A 303 -6.69 15.48 -2.46
CA CYS A 303 -7.32 14.26 -2.97
C CYS A 303 -6.28 13.18 -3.26
N GLU A 304 -6.43 12.01 -2.66
CA GLU A 304 -5.45 10.92 -2.80
C GLU A 304 -5.98 9.81 -3.72
N LEU A 305 -5.36 9.64 -4.89
CA LEU A 305 -5.75 8.60 -5.87
C LEU A 305 -4.96 7.29 -5.68
N GLY A 306 -3.98 7.28 -4.76
CA GLY A 306 -3.18 6.11 -4.42
C GLY A 306 -3.03 5.96 -2.90
N THR A 307 -1.80 6.10 -2.40
CA THR A 307 -1.49 6.10 -0.96
C THR A 307 -2.31 7.15 -0.20
N CYS A 308 -2.90 6.80 0.94
CA CYS A 308 -3.71 7.73 1.73
C CYS A 308 -3.47 7.62 3.24
N TYR A 309 -3.71 6.45 3.81
CA TYR A 309 -3.81 6.31 5.26
C TYR A 309 -2.47 6.14 5.95
N LEU A 310 -2.42 6.66 7.17
CA LEU A 310 -1.42 6.41 8.19
C LEU A 310 -2.10 5.73 9.39
N SER A 311 -1.29 5.05 10.19
CA SER A 311 -1.66 4.51 11.50
C SER A 311 -0.45 4.64 12.44
N PRO A 312 -0.57 4.42 13.76
CA PRO A 312 0.56 4.40 14.69
C PRO A 312 1.64 3.38 14.33
N ALA A 313 1.35 2.39 13.48
CA ALA A 313 2.39 1.52 12.93
C ALA A 313 3.43 2.30 12.09
N TYR A 314 3.12 3.53 11.65
CA TYR A 314 4.02 4.41 10.92
C TYR A 314 4.84 5.33 11.83
N ASP A 315 4.64 5.33 13.15
CA ASP A 315 5.30 6.29 14.05
C ASP A 315 6.83 6.24 13.95
N HIS A 316 7.42 5.05 13.81
CA HIS A 316 8.87 4.94 13.64
C HIS A 316 9.34 5.47 12.28
N LEU A 317 8.56 5.26 11.22
CA LEU A 317 8.86 5.84 9.90
C LEU A 317 8.77 7.37 9.96
N ILE A 318 7.74 7.91 10.62
CA ILE A 318 7.55 9.35 10.79
C ILE A 318 8.72 9.93 11.58
N GLU A 319 9.12 9.32 12.69
CA GLU A 319 10.27 9.77 13.48
C GLU A 319 11.58 9.69 12.68
N ASP A 320 11.78 8.59 11.95
CA ASP A 320 12.96 8.38 11.11
C ASP A 320 13.05 9.38 9.95
N LEU A 321 11.94 9.92 9.47
CA LEU A 321 11.86 10.82 8.31
C LEU A 321 11.34 12.21 8.70
N LYS A 322 11.33 12.57 9.98
CA LYS A 322 10.65 13.76 10.51
C LYS A 322 11.08 15.06 9.86
N GLU A 323 12.31 15.14 9.36
CA GLU A 323 12.80 16.30 8.63
C GLU A 323 12.04 16.58 7.33
N PHE A 324 11.37 15.58 6.75
CA PHE A 324 10.60 15.69 5.51
C PHE A 324 9.09 15.86 5.73
N PHE A 325 8.63 15.91 6.99
CA PHE A 325 7.22 16.12 7.34
C PHE A 325 6.87 17.59 7.61
N VAL A 326 7.72 18.54 7.17
CA VAL A 326 7.54 19.98 7.44
C VAL A 326 6.20 20.44 6.86
N ASP A 327 5.37 21.08 7.69
CA ASP A 327 4.03 21.57 7.34
C ASP A 327 3.08 20.50 6.76
N ASN A 328 3.39 19.20 6.97
CA ASN A 328 2.63 18.07 6.45
C ASN A 328 2.32 17.06 7.58
N ALA A 329 1.69 17.55 8.64
CA ALA A 329 1.38 16.73 9.82
C ALA A 329 0.28 15.69 9.53
N PRO A 330 0.27 14.56 10.25
CA PRO A 330 -0.90 13.69 10.33
C PRO A 330 -2.11 14.45 10.88
N ILE A 331 -3.26 14.28 10.23
CA ILE A 331 -4.56 14.83 10.60
C ILE A 331 -5.60 13.72 10.70
N ASN A 332 -6.58 13.92 11.57
CA ASN A 332 -7.69 12.99 11.73
C ASN A 332 -8.53 12.94 10.46
N PHE A 333 -9.03 11.75 10.16
CA PHE A 333 -9.96 11.57 9.07
C PHE A 333 -11.35 12.03 9.50
N ALA A 334 -11.90 13.08 8.85
CA ALA A 334 -13.18 13.70 9.22
C ALA A 334 -13.21 14.12 10.72
N GLU A 335 -12.60 15.29 11.01
CA GLU A 335 -12.45 15.80 12.37
C GLU A 335 -13.78 15.81 13.15
N GLY A 336 -13.80 15.17 14.32
CA GLY A 336 -14.99 15.06 15.18
C GLY A 336 -16.00 13.97 14.77
N GLU A 337 -15.66 13.11 13.82
CA GLU A 337 -16.54 12.03 13.33
C GLU A 337 -15.85 10.65 13.43
N PRO A 338 -15.81 10.01 14.61
CA PRO A 338 -15.13 8.72 14.81
C PRO A 338 -15.73 7.61 13.93
N ASN A 339 -17.03 7.67 13.65
CA ASN A 339 -17.76 6.69 12.85
C ASN A 339 -17.88 7.09 11.37
N PHE A 340 -16.81 7.62 10.76
CA PHE A 340 -16.84 8.13 9.38
C PHE A 340 -16.96 7.05 8.29
N ARG A 341 -17.01 5.77 8.65
CA ARG A 341 -16.99 4.63 7.70
C ARG A 341 -18.30 3.86 7.73
N GLY A 342 -18.90 3.70 6.56
CA GLY A 342 -20.05 2.83 6.34
C GLY A 342 -19.72 1.61 5.49
N ILE A 343 -20.45 0.52 5.74
CA ILE A 343 -20.29 -0.77 5.06
C ILE A 343 -21.60 -1.13 4.36
N VAL A 344 -21.54 -1.38 3.05
CA VAL A 344 -22.68 -1.89 2.29
C VAL A 344 -22.85 -3.37 2.59
N ILE A 345 -24.06 -3.75 2.97
CA ILE A 345 -24.36 -5.07 3.54
C ILE A 345 -25.24 -5.95 2.66
N LYS A 346 -25.56 -5.48 1.44
CA LYS A 346 -26.31 -6.26 0.46
C LYS A 346 -25.57 -7.57 0.15
N GLY A 347 -26.18 -8.69 0.52
CA GLY A 347 -25.62 -10.03 0.30
C GLY A 347 -24.53 -10.44 1.31
N GLU A 348 -24.35 -9.71 2.41
CA GLU A 348 -23.37 -10.02 3.46
C GLU A 348 -23.92 -10.94 4.57
N PHE A 349 -25.24 -11.00 4.71
CA PHE A 349 -25.94 -11.65 5.82
C PHE A 349 -27.15 -12.46 5.31
N GLU A 350 -27.51 -13.48 6.08
CA GLU A 350 -28.71 -14.31 5.91
C GLU A 350 -29.54 -14.27 7.21
N GLU A 351 -30.79 -14.72 7.16
CA GLU A 351 -31.60 -14.91 8.37
C GLU A 351 -30.87 -15.80 9.39
N PRO A 352 -30.87 -15.47 10.69
CA PRO A 352 -31.61 -14.40 11.37
C PRO A 352 -30.83 -13.08 11.56
N TYR A 353 -29.76 -12.85 10.79
CA TYR A 353 -28.88 -11.68 10.93
C TYR A 353 -29.11 -10.60 9.87
N LEU A 354 -30.16 -10.71 9.06
CA LEU A 354 -30.50 -9.71 8.04
C LEU A 354 -30.88 -8.39 8.71
N PRO A 355 -30.08 -7.32 8.55
CA PRO A 355 -30.43 -6.02 9.09
C PRO A 355 -31.36 -5.25 8.13
N GLU A 356 -32.11 -4.29 8.67
CA GLU A 356 -33.10 -3.51 7.89
C GLU A 356 -32.44 -2.44 6.99
N ASN A 357 -31.33 -1.86 7.43
CA ASN A 357 -30.63 -0.81 6.70
C ASN A 357 -29.83 -1.39 5.53
N ALA A 358 -29.54 -0.58 4.49
CA ALA A 358 -28.69 -1.00 3.38
C ALA A 358 -27.18 -0.79 3.65
N ILE A 359 -26.87 0.06 4.64
CA ILE A 359 -25.53 0.43 5.06
C ILE A 359 -25.50 0.41 6.60
N LEU A 360 -24.45 -0.16 7.17
CA LEU A 360 -24.16 -0.09 8.61
C LEU A 360 -22.92 0.74 8.85
N SER A 361 -22.76 1.34 10.04
CA SER A 361 -21.45 1.83 10.46
C SER A 361 -20.45 0.67 10.53
N GLN A 362 -19.16 0.97 10.44
CA GLN A 362 -18.12 -0.05 10.58
C GLN A 362 -18.24 -0.84 11.89
N GLN A 363 -18.52 -0.16 13.01
CA GLN A 363 -18.65 -0.80 14.32
C GLN A 363 -19.83 -1.78 14.37
N GLU A 364 -21.01 -1.37 13.88
CA GLU A 364 -22.20 -2.24 13.78
C GLU A 364 -21.92 -3.44 12.88
N TYR A 365 -21.26 -3.23 11.74
CA TYR A 365 -20.88 -4.29 10.82
C TYR A 365 -19.95 -5.31 11.48
N ILE A 366 -18.90 -4.86 12.21
CA ILE A 366 -17.97 -5.73 12.92
C ILE A 366 -18.72 -6.63 13.92
N LEU A 367 -19.59 -6.04 14.74
CA LEU A 367 -20.36 -6.79 15.73
C LEU A 367 -21.32 -7.78 15.08
N LEU A 368 -22.05 -7.36 14.04
CA LEU A 368 -23.02 -8.23 13.35
C LEU A 368 -22.32 -9.37 12.60
N LYS A 369 -21.19 -9.09 11.91
CA LYS A 369 -20.38 -10.11 11.23
C LYS A 369 -19.82 -11.13 12.21
N ALA A 370 -19.36 -10.69 13.38
CA ALA A 370 -18.92 -11.59 14.43
C ALA A 370 -20.07 -12.47 14.96
N LYS A 371 -21.27 -11.91 15.18
CA LYS A 371 -22.46 -12.71 15.57
C LYS A 371 -22.77 -13.79 14.55
N ALA A 372 -22.86 -13.40 13.27
CA ALA A 372 -23.20 -14.30 12.18
C ALA A 372 -22.19 -15.44 12.03
N LEU A 373 -20.89 -15.13 11.96
CA LEU A 373 -19.85 -16.13 11.75
C LEU A 373 -19.63 -17.07 12.94
N LEU A 374 -19.94 -16.61 14.16
CA LEU A 374 -19.88 -17.43 15.37
C LEU A 374 -21.20 -18.13 15.70
N ASN A 375 -22.25 -17.96 14.88
CA ASN A 375 -23.59 -18.47 15.11
C ASN A 375 -24.13 -18.10 16.51
N LEU A 376 -23.92 -16.85 16.95
CA LEU A 376 -24.43 -16.35 18.22
C LEU A 376 -25.88 -15.89 18.07
N PRO A 377 -26.75 -16.00 19.10
CA PRO A 377 -28.09 -15.44 19.05
C PRO A 377 -28.10 -13.97 18.59
N PRO A 378 -28.99 -13.55 17.66
CA PRO A 378 -29.00 -12.17 17.16
C PRO A 378 -29.13 -11.11 18.26
N ASP A 379 -29.89 -11.43 19.30
CA ASP A 379 -30.16 -10.62 20.49
C ASP A 379 -29.04 -10.65 21.54
N VAL A 380 -27.94 -11.35 21.28
CA VAL A 380 -26.79 -11.37 22.18
C VAL A 380 -26.27 -9.95 22.42
N ALA A 381 -26.00 -9.64 23.69
CA ALA A 381 -25.52 -8.34 24.13
C ALA A 381 -24.17 -7.98 23.45
N PRO A 382 -24.00 -6.73 22.96
CA PRO A 382 -22.77 -6.29 22.31
C PRO A 382 -21.49 -6.56 23.11
N GLU A 383 -21.54 -6.43 24.44
CA GLU A 383 -20.41 -6.62 25.36
C GLU A 383 -19.86 -8.06 25.32
N VAL A 384 -20.76 -9.03 25.11
CA VAL A 384 -20.37 -10.43 24.97
C VAL A 384 -19.63 -10.65 23.65
N VAL A 385 -20.07 -10.01 22.57
CA VAL A 385 -19.41 -10.07 21.25
C VAL A 385 -18.06 -9.36 21.30
N MET A 386 -18.00 -8.17 21.90
CA MET A 386 -16.76 -7.42 22.10
C MET A 386 -15.75 -8.23 22.92
N SER A 387 -16.18 -8.93 23.98
CA SER A 387 -15.29 -9.81 24.75
C SER A 387 -14.71 -10.95 23.91
N LYS A 388 -15.49 -11.51 22.99
CA LYS A 388 -15.02 -12.55 22.05
C LYS A 388 -14.03 -11.99 21.02
N ILE A 389 -14.27 -10.77 20.52
CA ILE A 389 -13.35 -10.07 19.63
C ILE A 389 -12.03 -9.81 20.36
N ALA A 390 -12.07 -9.24 21.57
CA ALA A 390 -10.87 -8.95 22.37
C ALA A 390 -10.04 -10.22 22.65
N LEU A 391 -10.68 -11.35 23.01
CA LEU A 391 -9.99 -12.62 23.19
C LEU A 391 -9.35 -13.13 21.89
N ALA A 392 -10.07 -13.03 20.77
CA ALA A 392 -9.54 -13.41 19.46
C ALA A 392 -8.37 -12.52 19.04
N LEU A 393 -8.38 -11.23 19.35
CA LEU A 393 -7.27 -10.31 19.08
C LEU A 393 -6.02 -10.64 19.91
N ALA A 394 -6.19 -10.95 21.19
CA ALA A 394 -5.09 -11.43 22.02
C ALA A 394 -4.49 -12.72 21.46
N LYS A 395 -5.35 -13.67 21.05
CA LYS A 395 -4.92 -14.91 20.40
C LYS A 395 -4.21 -14.65 19.07
N TYR A 396 -4.74 -13.76 18.24
CA TYR A 396 -4.12 -13.36 16.98
C TYR A 396 -2.73 -12.77 17.22
N SER A 397 -2.57 -11.88 18.21
CA SER A 397 -1.28 -11.26 18.53
C SER A 397 -0.21 -12.30 18.92
N VAL A 398 -0.60 -13.29 19.72
CA VAL A 398 0.29 -14.41 20.11
C VAL A 398 0.64 -15.29 18.91
N LEU A 399 -0.35 -15.62 18.06
CA LEU A 399 -0.14 -16.41 16.86
C LEU A 399 0.74 -15.68 15.85
N HIS A 400 0.50 -14.40 15.62
CA HIS A 400 1.29 -13.54 14.74
C HIS A 400 2.75 -13.54 15.18
N TRP A 401 3.04 -13.24 16.45
CA TRP A 401 4.41 -13.28 16.95
C TRP A 401 5.07 -14.66 16.82
N LYS A 402 4.33 -15.74 17.11
CA LYS A 402 4.85 -17.11 16.98
C LYS A 402 5.21 -17.47 15.53
N ILE A 403 4.41 -17.02 14.57
CA ILE A 403 4.52 -17.40 13.16
C ILE A 403 5.46 -16.46 12.39
N MET A 404 5.28 -15.15 12.57
CA MET A 404 6.02 -14.11 11.84
C MET A 404 7.30 -13.68 12.55
N GLY A 405 7.44 -13.98 13.85
CA GLY A 405 8.58 -13.58 14.65
C GLY A 405 8.63 -12.08 14.93
N SER A 406 9.81 -11.58 15.31
CA SER A 406 10.06 -10.16 15.61
C SER A 406 10.74 -9.40 14.47
N GLN A 407 11.15 -10.08 13.40
CA GLN A 407 11.80 -9.43 12.28
C GLN A 407 10.76 -8.73 11.41
N THR A 408 10.96 -7.44 11.18
CA THR A 408 10.17 -6.65 10.22
C THR A 408 10.94 -6.48 8.92
N PRO A 409 10.23 -6.26 7.78
CA PRO A 409 8.78 -6.38 7.62
C PRO A 409 8.31 -7.82 7.39
N MET A 410 9.24 -8.77 7.22
CA MET A 410 8.95 -10.17 6.97
C MET A 410 9.92 -11.09 7.72
N PRO A 411 9.51 -12.34 8.04
CA PRO A 411 10.41 -13.32 8.62
C PRO A 411 11.54 -13.70 7.64
N LEU A 412 12.74 -13.95 8.17
CA LEU A 412 13.91 -14.40 7.39
C LEU A 412 13.76 -15.83 6.83
N ASN A 413 12.79 -16.59 7.33
CA ASN A 413 12.48 -17.93 6.86
C ASN A 413 10.97 -18.05 6.57
N PRO A 414 10.55 -18.96 5.66
CA PRO A 414 9.15 -19.20 5.41
C PRO A 414 8.36 -19.57 6.67
N PRO A 415 7.23 -18.88 6.98
CA PRO A 415 6.35 -19.24 8.08
C PRO A 415 5.48 -20.44 7.67
N GLU A 416 6.02 -21.65 7.84
CA GLU A 416 5.43 -22.90 7.35
C GLU A 416 4.00 -23.16 7.88
N GLU A 417 3.62 -22.58 9.02
CA GLU A 417 2.28 -22.65 9.59
C GLU A 417 1.18 -22.03 8.71
N LEU A 418 1.56 -21.15 7.78
CA LEU A 418 0.67 -20.46 6.85
C LEU A 418 0.51 -21.19 5.51
N ARG A 419 1.22 -22.32 5.32
CA ARG A 419 1.23 -23.08 4.08
C ARG A 419 -0.18 -23.46 3.62
N ASN A 420 -0.46 -23.18 2.35
CA ASN A 420 -1.70 -23.52 1.65
C ASN A 420 -2.97 -22.96 2.30
N LYS A 421 -2.87 -21.81 2.98
CA LYS A 421 -4.01 -21.13 3.59
C LYS A 421 -4.23 -19.79 2.96
N THR A 422 -5.48 -19.50 2.66
CA THR A 422 -5.96 -18.13 2.48
C THR A 422 -6.02 -17.42 3.82
N PHE A 423 -6.09 -16.10 3.81
CA PHE A 423 -6.18 -15.35 5.06
C PHE A 423 -7.44 -15.70 5.86
N TYR A 424 -8.56 -15.91 5.17
CA TYR A 424 -9.81 -16.37 5.81
C TYR A 424 -9.67 -17.77 6.44
N GLU A 425 -9.09 -18.75 5.72
CA GLU A 425 -8.89 -20.11 6.26
C GLU A 425 -7.99 -20.10 7.49
N PHE A 426 -6.93 -19.29 7.50
CA PHE A 426 -6.09 -19.11 8.69
C PHE A 426 -6.89 -18.63 9.90
N LEU A 427 -7.79 -17.64 9.73
CA LEU A 427 -8.63 -17.18 10.83
C LEU A 427 -9.62 -18.25 11.28
N ASN A 428 -10.23 -18.96 10.35
CA ASN A 428 -11.18 -20.04 10.65
C ASN A 428 -10.53 -21.16 11.48
N GLU A 429 -9.44 -21.73 10.98
CA GLU A 429 -8.73 -22.84 11.64
C GLU A 429 -8.22 -22.48 13.03
N ASN A 430 -7.92 -21.19 13.27
CA ASN A 430 -7.45 -20.70 14.55
C ASN A 430 -8.58 -20.16 15.45
N GLY A 431 -9.85 -20.31 15.08
CA GLY A 431 -10.98 -19.85 15.89
C GLY A 431 -11.02 -18.34 16.06
N LEU A 432 -10.70 -17.60 15.00
CA LEU A 432 -10.58 -16.14 14.95
C LEU A 432 -11.65 -15.49 14.05
N LEU A 433 -12.72 -16.21 13.72
CA LEU A 433 -13.77 -15.72 12.80
C LEU A 433 -14.46 -14.43 13.27
N SER A 434 -14.48 -14.14 14.57
CA SER A 434 -14.97 -12.86 15.10
C SER A 434 -14.20 -11.64 14.58
N LEU A 435 -12.99 -11.83 14.05
CA LEU A 435 -12.15 -10.76 13.52
C LEU A 435 -12.42 -10.44 12.06
N VAL A 436 -13.19 -11.28 11.34
CA VAL A 436 -13.34 -11.16 9.88
C VAL A 436 -13.91 -9.81 9.47
N GLY A 437 -14.97 -9.33 10.12
CA GLY A 437 -15.58 -8.04 9.76
C GLY A 437 -14.60 -6.87 9.86
N MET A 438 -13.70 -6.90 10.85
CA MET A 438 -12.65 -5.90 11.05
C MET A 438 -11.54 -6.06 10.02
N MET A 439 -10.99 -7.27 9.86
CA MET A 439 -9.87 -7.56 8.98
C MET A 439 -10.21 -7.38 7.49
N GLN A 440 -11.47 -7.65 7.09
CA GLN A 440 -11.92 -7.46 5.72
C GLN A 440 -11.86 -5.99 5.30
N TYR A 441 -12.30 -5.07 6.17
CA TYR A 441 -12.16 -3.65 5.88
C TYR A 441 -10.68 -3.27 5.79
N ILE A 442 -9.88 -3.59 6.81
CA ILE A 442 -8.46 -3.17 6.92
C ILE A 442 -7.63 -3.65 5.74
N TYR A 443 -7.92 -4.86 5.25
CA TYR A 443 -7.15 -5.47 4.18
C TYR A 443 -7.72 -5.10 2.80
N SER A 444 -9.00 -5.38 2.58
CA SER A 444 -9.57 -5.42 1.24
C SER A 444 -9.96 -4.04 0.72
N VAL A 445 -10.35 -3.09 1.59
CA VAL A 445 -10.72 -1.73 1.13
C VAL A 445 -9.57 -1.03 0.39
N GLN A 446 -8.33 -1.37 0.77
CA GLN A 446 -7.11 -0.79 0.22
C GLN A 446 -6.69 -1.38 -1.14
N GLY A 447 -7.40 -2.38 -1.65
CA GLY A 447 -7.11 -2.98 -2.96
C GLY A 447 -6.17 -4.18 -2.92
N TYR A 448 -5.83 -4.72 -1.74
CA TYR A 448 -4.96 -5.90 -1.60
C TYR A 448 -5.68 -7.24 -1.87
N GLY A 449 -6.88 -7.19 -2.43
CA GLY A 449 -7.69 -8.36 -2.77
C GLY A 449 -8.58 -8.84 -1.63
N VAL A 450 -9.14 -10.04 -1.80
CA VAL A 450 -10.17 -10.60 -0.91
C VAL A 450 -9.58 -11.69 -0.01
N MET A 451 -10.03 -11.72 1.25
CA MET A 451 -9.46 -12.60 2.28
C MET A 451 -9.58 -14.10 1.95
N THR A 452 -10.56 -14.49 1.15
CA THR A 452 -10.81 -15.88 0.73
C THR A 452 -9.92 -16.35 -0.41
N ASN A 453 -9.17 -15.44 -1.07
CA ASN A 453 -8.31 -15.80 -2.20
C ASN A 453 -6.84 -15.50 -1.90
N ILE A 454 -6.57 -14.49 -1.08
CA ILE A 454 -5.19 -14.07 -0.83
C ILE A 454 -4.49 -14.99 0.18
N PRO A 455 -3.22 -15.37 -0.04
CA PRO A 455 -2.45 -16.14 0.94
C PRO A 455 -2.40 -15.47 2.31
N ALA A 456 -2.53 -16.26 3.37
CA ALA A 456 -2.51 -15.78 4.76
C ALA A 456 -1.23 -14.99 5.08
N TYR A 457 -0.11 -15.36 4.45
CA TYR A 457 1.17 -14.64 4.55
C TYR A 457 1.00 -13.13 4.39
N TYR A 458 0.33 -12.67 3.32
CA TYR A 458 0.17 -11.23 3.08
C TYR A 458 -0.76 -10.56 4.08
N GLY A 459 -1.82 -11.27 4.51
CA GLY A 459 -2.69 -10.83 5.59
C GLY A 459 -1.92 -10.56 6.88
N LEU A 460 -1.01 -11.46 7.26
CA LEU A 460 -0.18 -11.33 8.47
C LEU A 460 0.98 -10.35 8.30
N THR A 461 1.53 -10.18 7.09
CA THR A 461 2.53 -9.15 6.81
C THR A 461 1.93 -7.76 7.02
N TRP A 462 0.74 -7.50 6.44
CA TRP A 462 0.06 -6.21 6.58
C TRP A 462 -0.50 -5.98 7.99
N ILE A 463 -1.25 -6.93 8.52
CA ILE A 463 -2.01 -6.77 9.76
C ILE A 463 -1.17 -7.21 10.96
N THR A 464 -0.24 -6.35 11.40
CA THR A 464 0.57 -6.63 12.59
C THR A 464 -0.23 -6.41 13.89
N PRO A 465 0.26 -6.89 15.05
CA PRO A 465 -0.38 -6.63 16.33
C PRO A 465 -0.55 -5.13 16.63
N ILE A 466 0.39 -4.28 16.20
CA ILE A 466 0.31 -2.82 16.37
C ILE A 466 -0.85 -2.24 15.54
N VAL A 467 -0.99 -2.66 14.28
CA VAL A 467 -2.11 -2.25 13.40
C VAL A 467 -3.45 -2.65 14.02
N ILE A 468 -3.55 -3.86 14.56
CA ILE A 468 -4.77 -4.32 15.21
C ILE A 468 -5.09 -3.56 16.49
N GLN A 469 -4.10 -3.35 17.37
CA GLN A 469 -4.30 -2.67 18.66
C GLN A 469 -4.77 -1.24 18.44
N THR A 470 -4.15 -0.55 17.47
CA THR A 470 -4.58 0.75 16.97
C THR A 470 -6.06 0.76 16.61
N ILE A 471 -6.50 -0.23 15.84
CA ILE A 471 -7.86 -0.23 15.27
C ILE A 471 -8.90 -0.71 16.29
N LEU A 472 -8.49 -1.51 17.28
CA LEU A 472 -9.32 -1.76 18.45
C LEU A 472 -9.57 -0.46 19.23
N LEU A 473 -8.55 0.37 19.42
CA LEU A 473 -8.75 1.70 19.99
C LEU A 473 -9.68 2.53 19.08
N ASP A 474 -9.43 2.61 17.77
CA ASP A 474 -10.26 3.38 16.82
C ASP A 474 -11.76 3.03 16.85
N ASN A 475 -12.11 1.75 17.04
CA ASN A 475 -13.51 1.29 16.98
C ASN A 475 -14.19 1.19 18.35
N PHE A 476 -13.43 1.24 19.44
CA PHE A 476 -13.93 0.93 20.79
C PHE A 476 -13.37 1.85 21.89
N ASP A 477 -12.64 2.91 21.54
CA ASP A 477 -12.14 3.92 22.47
C ASP A 477 -13.28 4.86 22.91
N PRO A 478 -13.55 4.98 24.22
CA PRO A 478 -14.53 5.93 24.75
C PRO A 478 -14.16 7.40 24.53
N GLU A 479 -12.90 7.74 24.23
CA GLU A 479 -12.48 9.12 23.93
C GLU A 479 -12.73 9.51 22.45
N GLU A 480 -13.15 8.57 21.60
CA GLU A 480 -13.49 8.80 20.18
C GLU A 480 -12.36 9.43 19.35
N ILE A 481 -11.10 9.21 19.71
CA ILE A 481 -9.95 9.77 18.98
C ILE A 481 -9.63 8.89 17.77
N PRO A 482 -9.78 9.38 16.52
CA PRO A 482 -9.46 8.60 15.33
C PRO A 482 -7.97 8.28 15.28
N VAL A 483 -7.64 7.01 15.09
CA VAL A 483 -6.25 6.51 15.10
C VAL A 483 -5.72 6.28 13.68
N VAL A 484 -6.63 6.30 12.69
CA VAL A 484 -6.28 6.33 11.27
C VAL A 484 -6.26 7.78 10.80
N THR A 485 -5.10 8.21 10.32
CA THR A 485 -4.84 9.60 9.90
C THR A 485 -4.53 9.71 8.41
N ALA A 486 -4.54 10.93 7.91
CA ALA A 486 -4.05 11.31 6.58
C ALA A 486 -3.03 12.44 6.71
N LEU A 487 -2.26 12.72 5.67
CA LEU A 487 -1.31 13.83 5.65
C LEU A 487 -2.00 15.14 5.25
N SER A 488 -1.79 16.23 6.00
CA SER A 488 -2.49 17.51 5.79
C SER A 488 -2.23 18.15 4.42
N LYS A 489 -1.08 17.86 3.79
CA LYS A 489 -0.71 18.25 2.42
C LYS A 489 -0.61 17.05 1.46
N GLY A 490 -0.95 15.86 1.96
CA GLY A 490 -0.92 14.61 1.22
C GLY A 490 0.46 13.98 1.09
N TRP A 491 0.50 12.76 0.59
CA TRP A 491 1.72 11.97 0.38
C TRP A 491 2.61 12.56 -0.71
N GLY A 492 2.02 13.16 -1.75
CA GLY A 492 2.77 13.88 -2.79
C GLY A 492 3.70 14.94 -2.19
N ALA A 493 3.22 15.73 -1.24
CA ALA A 493 4.02 16.76 -0.58
C ALA A 493 5.18 16.18 0.25
N LEU A 494 5.01 15.01 0.87
CA LEU A 494 6.13 14.30 1.54
C LEU A 494 7.19 13.89 0.52
N TRP A 495 6.78 13.35 -0.64
CA TRP A 495 7.72 12.97 -1.70
C TRP A 495 8.44 14.18 -2.28
N ASP A 496 7.75 15.31 -2.46
CA ASP A 496 8.36 16.56 -2.87
C ASP A 496 9.45 16.99 -1.89
N GLN A 497 9.20 16.89 -0.58
CA GLN A 497 10.20 17.20 0.46
C GLN A 497 11.38 16.25 0.44
N ILE A 498 11.15 14.93 0.32
CA ILE A 498 12.23 13.94 0.21
C ILE A 498 13.11 14.22 -1.02
N VAL A 499 12.51 14.51 -2.18
CA VAL A 499 13.26 14.79 -3.40
C VAL A 499 14.05 16.10 -3.29
N THR A 500 13.41 17.17 -2.81
CA THR A 500 14.00 18.51 -2.78
C THR A 500 14.98 18.69 -1.63
N GLN A 501 14.56 18.44 -0.39
CA GLN A 501 15.41 18.59 0.80
C GLN A 501 16.45 17.47 0.90
N GLY A 502 16.08 16.26 0.45
CA GLY A 502 17.00 15.13 0.36
C GLY A 502 17.95 15.25 -0.84
N GLU A 503 17.81 16.27 -1.69
CA GLU A 503 18.63 16.52 -2.89
C GLU A 503 18.82 15.24 -3.72
N LEU A 504 17.73 14.57 -4.06
CA LEU A 504 17.77 13.33 -4.83
C LEU A 504 17.99 13.66 -6.32
N ASN A 505 18.99 13.04 -6.92
CA ASN A 505 19.30 13.20 -8.34
C ASN A 505 18.44 12.26 -9.18
N ILE A 506 17.39 12.80 -9.80
CA ILE A 506 16.44 12.04 -10.61
C ILE A 506 16.51 12.50 -12.07
N THR A 507 16.76 11.55 -12.97
CA THR A 507 16.65 11.74 -14.41
C THR A 507 15.30 11.20 -14.88
N TYR A 508 14.39 12.09 -15.27
CA TYR A 508 13.05 11.75 -15.79
C TYR A 508 13.07 11.35 -17.26
N LEU A 509 12.00 10.67 -17.68
CA LEU A 509 11.82 10.15 -19.03
C LEU A 509 13.02 9.32 -19.50
N ALA A 510 13.73 8.71 -18.54
CA ALA A 510 14.92 7.90 -18.70
C ALA A 510 14.51 6.43 -18.85
N LYS A 511 14.43 5.96 -20.09
CA LYS A 511 14.05 4.58 -20.41
C LYS A 511 15.31 3.73 -20.58
N ALA A 512 15.54 2.80 -19.65
CA ALA A 512 16.60 1.81 -19.82
C ALA A 512 16.36 0.97 -21.09
N THR A 513 17.40 0.77 -21.87
CA THR A 513 17.38 0.02 -23.14
C THR A 513 18.28 -1.20 -23.11
N SER A 514 19.28 -1.24 -22.23
CA SER A 514 20.15 -2.39 -22.02
C SER A 514 20.76 -2.36 -20.63
N ILE A 515 20.80 -3.50 -19.95
CA ILE A 515 21.43 -3.68 -18.64
C ILE A 515 22.26 -4.98 -18.72
N ARG A 516 23.59 -4.86 -18.52
CA ARG A 516 24.53 -5.97 -18.49
C ARG A 516 25.27 -5.98 -17.15
N ARG A 517 25.03 -7.04 -16.37
CA ARG A 517 25.55 -7.25 -15.01
C ARG A 517 26.45 -8.48 -14.95
N LEU A 518 26.22 -9.44 -15.85
CA LEU A 518 26.98 -10.67 -16.00
C LEU A 518 28.07 -10.45 -17.06
N ASN A 519 29.22 -11.08 -16.86
CA ASN A 519 30.22 -11.16 -17.92
C ASN A 519 29.61 -11.93 -19.11
N SER A 520 29.43 -11.25 -20.24
CA SER A 520 29.37 -11.88 -21.56
C SER A 520 30.76 -12.17 -22.08
#